data_AF-A0AA96TB85-F1
#
_entry.id   AF-A0AA96TB85-F1
#
_cell.length_a   1.000
_cell.length_b   1.000
_cell.length_c   1.000
_cell.angle_alpha   90.00
_cell.angle_beta   90.00
_cell.angle_gamma   90.00
#
_symmetry.space_group_name_H-M   'P 1'
#
loop_
_entity.id
_entity.type
_entity.pdbx_description
1 polymer ?
#
loop_
_entity_poly.entity_id
_entity_poly.type
_entity_poly.pdbx_seq_one_letter_code
_entity_poly.pdbx_strand_id
1 'polypeptide(L)'
;MSFILSATLVICAILARIPGKFNILLVPLGLIRTMIYIGLYIGWGLSVSHRILQTQVRRYMIGVSFLTVFWFVVRSVKYFFVTDPVVIRYLWYWYYCPMLLIPLLSVFVAMSLGKPENYRLPKWARLLYVPTLFFLLLVLTNDLHQLVFSFPAGSVWSDADNGYAYGYYLVMGWIIACALTAFMIMLIKCRVAQRRKYLPALLLSCSIIYAFIYASGARWMQVIGGDLTAAQCLMFIAILESCIQCGLIQTNTGYDEIFKAGTFRAQITDHDHKVCYASADPPMLSAQVMCAADRGPFNLDKHTLLKSCPIKGGHVYWQEDITEITALLEKLEENREAIAESNHLEQENYRIKLEIHTLREKNRLYDLLQKETARQIRLLNDLFSRYNEEEHPKERRRLLAKITVIGAYIKRKGNLIFIREKTETTDTTELALCIEESFANLKLTGAECEADIPGGSKISTRDAILIYDFFEEVMETAIDDLRFVWLKARILTDSIILRLEVECESSLADFRNICESCSFEDGVWCLILRIGKAGGQT
;
A
#
# COMPACT_ATOMS: atom_id res chain seq x y z
N MET A 1 -29.24 11.90 -35.41
CA MET A 1 -30.22 12.34 -36.43
C MET A 1 -30.12 11.38 -37.61
N SER A 2 -31.23 10.81 -38.11
CA SER A 2 -31.16 9.90 -39.26
C SER A 2 -30.81 10.68 -40.53
N PHE A 3 -29.95 10.13 -41.40
CA PHE A 3 -29.56 10.75 -42.67
C PHE A 3 -30.76 11.18 -43.53
N ILE A 4 -31.83 10.39 -43.45
CA ILE A 4 -33.11 10.64 -44.12
C ILE A 4 -33.73 11.94 -43.62
N LEU A 5 -33.80 12.16 -42.30
CA LEU A 5 -34.38 13.38 -41.73
C LEU A 5 -33.58 14.63 -42.13
N SER A 6 -32.25 14.56 -42.10
CA SER A 6 -31.40 15.67 -42.53
C SER A 6 -31.55 15.98 -44.02
N ALA A 7 -31.63 14.96 -44.88
CA ALA A 7 -31.80 15.13 -46.32
C ALA A 7 -33.17 15.75 -46.65
N THR A 8 -34.24 15.28 -45.99
CA THR A 8 -35.58 15.84 -46.13
C THR A 8 -35.63 17.32 -45.72
N LEU A 9 -35.02 17.68 -44.60
CA LEU A 9 -34.96 19.09 -44.15
C LEU A 9 -34.20 19.99 -45.13
N VAL A 10 -33.09 19.51 -45.71
CA VAL A 10 -32.35 20.25 -46.74
C VAL A 10 -33.18 20.41 -48.02
N ILE A 11 -33.88 19.36 -48.45
CA ILE A 11 -34.79 19.42 -49.61
C ILE A 11 -35.93 20.41 -49.34
N CYS A 12 -36.55 20.39 -48.15
CA CYS A 12 -37.56 21.36 -47.76
C CYS A 12 -37.03 22.80 -47.78
N ALA A 13 -35.80 23.04 -47.30
CA ALA A 13 -35.16 24.35 -47.35
C ALA A 13 -34.87 24.84 -48.78
N ILE A 14 -34.53 23.91 -49.70
CA ILE A 14 -34.33 24.19 -51.13
C ILE A 14 -35.67 24.46 -51.82
N LEU A 15 -36.71 23.67 -51.53
CA LEU A 15 -38.05 23.87 -52.09
C LEU A 15 -38.66 25.19 -51.61
N ALA A 16 -38.47 25.56 -50.34
CA ALA A 16 -38.89 26.85 -49.79
C ALA A 16 -38.21 28.06 -50.45
N ARG A 17 -37.12 27.86 -51.20
CA ARG A 17 -36.47 28.90 -52.01
C ARG A 17 -37.22 29.20 -53.31
N ILE A 18 -37.96 28.23 -53.87
CA ILE A 18 -38.61 28.36 -55.18
C ILE A 18 -39.70 29.44 -55.16
N PRO A 19 -40.65 29.49 -54.20
CA PRO A 19 -41.69 30.52 -54.17
C PRO A 19 -41.15 31.91 -53.86
N GLY A 20 -40.08 31.99 -53.06
CA GLY A 20 -39.39 33.26 -52.76
C GLY A 20 -38.75 33.90 -54.00
N LYS A 21 -38.38 33.12 -55.04
CA LYS A 21 -37.90 33.68 -56.32
C LYS A 21 -39.00 34.38 -57.12
N PHE A 22 -40.27 34.07 -56.85
CA PHE A 22 -41.43 34.69 -57.50
C PHE A 22 -42.04 35.82 -56.64
N ASN A 23 -41.31 36.33 -55.65
CA ASN A 23 -41.77 37.36 -54.68
C ASN A 23 -42.99 36.98 -53.83
N ILE A 24 -43.39 35.71 -53.81
CA ILE A 24 -44.48 35.23 -52.96
C ILE A 24 -43.90 34.91 -51.57
N LEU A 25 -44.41 35.57 -50.52
CA LEU A 25 -44.05 35.27 -49.12
C LEU A 25 -42.53 35.29 -48.84
N LEU A 26 -41.79 36.21 -49.48
CA LEU A 26 -40.32 36.28 -49.49
C LEU A 26 -39.69 36.27 -48.07
N VAL A 27 -40.20 37.11 -47.17
CA VAL A 27 -39.71 37.25 -45.80
C VAL A 27 -40.05 36.01 -44.94
N PRO A 28 -41.33 35.58 -44.81
CA PRO A 28 -41.67 34.44 -43.96
C PRO A 28 -41.05 33.12 -44.44
N LEU A 29 -41.02 32.83 -45.75
CA LEU A 29 -40.35 31.64 -46.29
C LEU A 29 -38.82 31.71 -46.09
N GLY A 30 -38.24 32.89 -46.18
CA GLY A 30 -36.82 33.13 -45.91
C GLY A 30 -36.42 32.88 -44.45
N LEU A 31 -37.28 33.30 -43.50
CA LEU A 31 -37.11 33.04 -42.07
C LEU A 31 -37.31 31.55 -41.73
N ILE A 32 -38.33 30.90 -42.30
CA ILE A 32 -38.53 29.45 -42.13
C ILE A 32 -37.29 28.67 -42.60
N ARG A 33 -36.74 29.01 -43.77
CA ARG A 33 -35.51 28.41 -44.28
C ARG A 33 -34.33 28.61 -43.33
N THR A 34 -34.20 29.79 -42.74
CA THR A 34 -33.18 30.10 -41.73
C THR A 34 -33.32 29.20 -40.51
N MET A 35 -34.54 29.05 -39.98
CA MET A 35 -34.80 28.22 -38.81
C MET A 35 -34.51 26.73 -39.08
N ILE A 36 -34.82 26.23 -40.27
CA ILE A 36 -34.48 24.86 -40.68
C ILE A 36 -32.96 24.65 -40.63
N TYR A 37 -32.16 25.56 -41.21
CA TYR A 37 -30.71 25.43 -41.21
C TYR A 37 -30.10 25.54 -39.81
N ILE A 38 -30.56 26.49 -38.99
CA ILE A 38 -30.11 26.62 -37.59
C ILE A 38 -30.44 25.34 -36.81
N GLY A 39 -31.66 24.83 -36.92
CA GLY A 39 -32.07 23.58 -36.28
C GLY A 39 -31.23 22.38 -36.73
N LEU A 40 -30.90 22.29 -38.02
CA LEU A 40 -30.01 21.26 -38.56
C LEU A 40 -28.61 21.35 -37.95
N TYR A 41 -28.05 22.55 -37.84
CA TYR A 41 -26.70 22.75 -37.28
C TYR A 41 -26.65 22.45 -35.78
N ILE A 42 -27.63 22.91 -35.01
CA ILE A 42 -27.75 22.58 -33.58
C ILE A 42 -27.91 21.07 -33.40
N GLY A 43 -28.80 20.44 -34.19
CA GLY A 43 -29.02 18.99 -34.15
C GLY A 43 -27.75 18.20 -34.49
N TRP A 44 -26.95 18.68 -35.44
CA TRP A 44 -25.64 18.11 -35.75
C TRP A 44 -24.67 18.24 -34.58
N GLY A 45 -24.56 19.42 -33.96
CA GLY A 45 -23.72 19.66 -32.78
C GLY A 45 -24.07 18.74 -31.60
N LEU A 46 -25.36 18.57 -31.29
CA LEU A 46 -25.85 17.62 -30.28
C LEU A 46 -25.54 16.17 -30.67
N SER A 47 -25.72 15.81 -31.93
CA SER A 47 -25.37 14.47 -32.40
C SER A 47 -23.87 14.19 -32.25
N VAL A 48 -23.02 15.19 -32.46
CA VAL A 48 -21.57 15.07 -32.29
C VAL A 48 -21.19 14.95 -30.80
N SER A 49 -21.88 15.65 -29.90
CA SER A 49 -21.58 15.58 -28.46
C SER A 49 -21.76 14.18 -27.87
N HIS A 50 -22.68 13.39 -28.40
CA HIS A 50 -22.90 12.01 -27.98
C HIS A 50 -21.98 10.99 -28.67
N ARG A 51 -21.55 11.24 -29.91
CA ARG A 51 -20.81 10.26 -30.73
C ARG A 51 -19.28 10.30 -30.53
N ILE A 52 -18.72 11.46 -30.18
CA ILE A 52 -17.26 11.64 -30.05
C ILE A 52 -16.83 11.49 -28.59
N LEU A 53 -15.99 10.47 -28.32
CA LEU A 53 -15.44 10.17 -26.98
C LEU A 53 -14.39 11.20 -26.56
N GLN A 54 -13.40 11.47 -27.43
CA GLN A 54 -12.29 12.37 -27.13
C GLN A 54 -12.80 13.79 -26.83
N THR A 55 -12.66 14.19 -25.57
CA THR A 55 -13.24 15.43 -25.04
C THR A 55 -12.75 16.67 -25.80
N GLN A 56 -11.48 16.72 -26.21
CA GLN A 56 -10.93 17.87 -26.95
C GLN A 56 -11.54 18.00 -28.36
N VAL A 57 -11.61 16.91 -29.12
CA VAL A 57 -12.21 16.90 -30.46
C VAL A 57 -13.69 17.26 -30.38
N ARG A 58 -14.41 16.69 -29.40
CA ARG A 58 -15.82 17.01 -29.13
C ARG A 58 -16.02 18.52 -28.93
N ARG A 59 -15.20 19.18 -28.09
CA ARG A 59 -15.30 20.63 -27.87
C ARG A 59 -15.10 21.44 -29.14
N TYR A 60 -14.10 21.10 -29.96
CA TYR A 60 -13.85 21.83 -31.20
C TYR A 60 -14.96 21.64 -32.23
N MET A 61 -15.51 20.44 -32.35
CA MET A 61 -16.62 20.18 -33.27
C MET A 61 -17.93 20.86 -32.82
N ILE A 62 -18.19 20.91 -31.51
CA ILE A 62 -19.28 21.73 -30.95
C ILE A 62 -19.01 23.23 -31.23
N GLY A 63 -17.76 23.67 -31.12
CA GLY A 63 -17.35 25.02 -31.49
C GLY A 63 -17.61 25.34 -32.97
N VAL A 64 -17.33 24.41 -33.88
CA VAL A 64 -17.68 24.53 -35.31
C VAL A 64 -19.18 24.67 -35.49
N SER A 65 -19.98 23.84 -34.81
CA SER A 65 -21.44 23.94 -34.83
C SER A 65 -21.96 25.29 -34.31
N PHE A 66 -21.33 25.84 -33.27
CA PHE A 66 -21.69 27.16 -32.76
C PHE A 66 -21.35 28.26 -33.76
N LEU A 67 -20.18 28.19 -34.40
CA LEU A 67 -19.73 29.16 -35.40
C LEU A 67 -20.61 29.13 -36.66
N THR A 68 -21.07 27.96 -37.11
CA THR A 68 -21.99 27.86 -38.26
C THR A 68 -23.36 28.47 -37.92
N VAL A 69 -23.88 28.23 -36.71
CA VAL A 69 -25.12 28.88 -36.24
C VAL A 69 -24.94 30.39 -36.13
N PHE A 70 -23.84 30.85 -35.54
CA PHE A 70 -23.50 32.28 -35.45
C PHE A 70 -23.46 32.92 -36.83
N TRP A 71 -22.78 32.30 -37.79
CA TRP A 71 -22.72 32.79 -39.17
C TRP A 71 -24.11 32.95 -39.78
N PHE A 72 -24.97 31.94 -39.59
CA PHE A 72 -26.33 31.97 -40.12
C PHE A 72 -27.20 33.05 -39.48
N VAL A 73 -27.04 33.28 -38.17
CA VAL A 73 -27.74 34.36 -37.45
C VAL A 73 -27.32 35.73 -37.97
N VAL A 74 -26.01 36.00 -38.04
CA VAL A 74 -25.47 37.27 -38.58
C VAL A 74 -25.99 37.50 -39.99
N ARG A 75 -25.99 36.45 -40.81
CA ARG A 75 -26.49 36.49 -42.19
C ARG A 75 -27.99 36.79 -42.25
N SER A 76 -28.80 36.21 -41.38
CA SER A 76 -30.23 36.48 -41.36
C SER A 76 -30.56 37.87 -40.83
N VAL A 77 -29.81 38.38 -39.84
CA VAL A 77 -29.91 39.77 -39.38
C VAL A 77 -29.61 40.73 -40.54
N LYS A 78 -28.50 40.48 -41.28
CA LYS A 78 -28.09 41.31 -42.42
C LYS A 78 -29.17 41.42 -43.51
N TYR A 79 -29.82 40.31 -43.87
CA TYR A 79 -30.75 40.29 -45.01
C TYR A 79 -32.22 40.55 -44.65
N PHE A 80 -32.66 40.28 -43.43
CA PHE A 80 -34.10 40.39 -43.07
C PHE A 80 -34.42 41.55 -42.12
N PHE A 81 -33.45 42.03 -41.33
CA PHE A 81 -33.74 42.93 -40.21
C PHE A 81 -33.04 44.29 -40.30
N VAL A 82 -31.99 44.42 -41.11
CA VAL A 82 -31.15 45.63 -41.16
C VAL A 82 -31.20 46.24 -42.56
N THR A 83 -31.46 47.54 -42.62
CA THR A 83 -31.45 48.34 -43.85
C THR A 83 -30.32 49.38 -43.89
N ASP A 84 -29.72 49.69 -42.74
CA ASP A 84 -28.60 50.64 -42.64
C ASP A 84 -27.33 50.06 -43.31
N PRO A 85 -26.79 50.71 -44.36
CA PRO A 85 -25.58 50.27 -45.05
C PRO A 85 -24.36 50.09 -44.14
N VAL A 86 -24.23 50.89 -43.08
CA VAL A 86 -23.11 50.78 -42.13
C VAL A 86 -23.21 49.49 -41.33
N VAL A 87 -24.39 49.19 -40.80
CA VAL A 87 -24.63 47.97 -40.02
C VAL A 87 -24.55 46.73 -40.93
N ILE A 88 -25.04 46.80 -42.17
CA ILE A 88 -24.90 45.73 -43.17
C ILE A 88 -23.42 45.41 -43.44
N ARG A 89 -22.57 46.44 -43.55
CA ARG A 89 -21.13 46.30 -43.76
C ARG A 89 -20.45 45.61 -42.57
N TYR A 90 -20.74 46.03 -41.34
CA TYR A 90 -20.19 45.37 -40.15
C TYR A 90 -20.67 43.93 -40.00
N LEU A 91 -21.93 43.63 -40.28
CA LEU A 91 -22.45 42.26 -40.29
C LEU A 91 -21.75 41.40 -41.34
N TRP A 92 -21.38 41.99 -42.48
CA TRP A 92 -20.58 41.32 -43.49
C TRP A 92 -19.14 41.05 -43.02
N TYR A 93 -18.48 41.98 -42.34
CA TYR A 93 -17.16 41.73 -41.72
C TYR A 93 -17.19 40.58 -40.72
N TRP A 94 -18.29 40.46 -39.97
CA TRP A 94 -18.51 39.34 -39.06
C TRP A 94 -18.65 37.97 -39.74
N TYR A 95 -18.85 37.89 -41.06
CA TYR A 95 -18.78 36.61 -41.79
C TYR A 95 -17.37 36.01 -41.75
N TYR A 96 -16.33 36.83 -41.60
CA TYR A 96 -14.94 36.35 -41.56
C TYR A 96 -14.59 35.66 -40.24
N CYS A 97 -15.33 35.93 -39.15
CA CYS A 97 -15.16 35.22 -37.87
C CYS A 97 -15.33 33.70 -38.02
N PRO A 98 -16.49 33.19 -38.47
CA PRO A 98 -16.66 31.76 -38.73
C PRO A 98 -15.82 31.25 -39.89
N MET A 99 -15.61 32.01 -40.97
CA MET A 99 -14.76 31.58 -42.09
C MET A 99 -13.30 31.33 -41.69
N LEU A 100 -12.76 32.09 -40.72
CA LEU A 100 -11.40 31.92 -40.21
C LEU A 100 -11.32 30.84 -39.12
N LEU A 101 -12.28 30.82 -38.19
CA LEU A 101 -12.21 29.93 -37.03
C LEU A 101 -12.61 28.48 -37.36
N ILE A 102 -13.56 28.22 -38.28
CA ILE A 102 -13.99 26.86 -38.62
C ILE A 102 -12.82 26.03 -39.21
N PRO A 103 -12.05 26.52 -40.20
CA PRO A 103 -10.87 25.81 -40.69
C PRO A 103 -9.80 25.62 -39.62
N LEU A 104 -9.54 26.62 -38.78
CA LEU A 104 -8.58 26.50 -37.68
C LEU A 104 -8.98 25.40 -36.68
N LEU A 105 -10.23 25.38 -36.24
CA LEU A 105 -10.76 24.32 -35.38
C LEU A 105 -10.66 22.95 -36.07
N SER A 106 -10.86 22.89 -37.39
CA SER A 106 -10.68 21.66 -38.17
C SER A 106 -9.21 21.18 -38.18
N VAL A 107 -8.22 22.08 -38.21
CA VAL A 107 -6.79 21.73 -38.04
C VAL A 107 -6.56 21.13 -36.65
N PHE A 108 -7.13 21.71 -35.60
CA PHE A 108 -7.01 21.18 -34.25
C PHE A 108 -7.65 19.80 -34.09
N VAL A 109 -8.83 19.60 -34.69
CA VAL A 109 -9.45 18.27 -34.76
C VAL A 109 -8.51 17.29 -35.46
N ALA A 110 -7.96 17.64 -36.63
CA ALA A 110 -7.04 16.80 -37.38
C ALA A 110 -5.75 16.44 -36.60
N MET A 111 -5.19 17.40 -35.87
CA MET A 111 -4.01 17.18 -35.03
C MET A 111 -4.28 16.23 -33.86
N SER A 112 -5.48 16.27 -33.29
CA SER A 112 -5.92 15.38 -32.20
C SER A 112 -6.24 13.95 -32.65
N LEU A 113 -6.35 13.68 -33.95
CA LEU A 113 -6.62 12.34 -34.48
C LEU A 113 -5.50 11.35 -34.17
N GLY A 114 -5.92 10.12 -33.82
CA GLY A 114 -5.03 8.98 -33.52
C GLY A 114 -4.27 9.10 -32.20
N LYS A 115 -4.71 9.99 -31.30
CA LYS A 115 -4.13 10.22 -29.98
C LYS A 115 -5.08 9.69 -28.89
N PRO A 116 -4.56 9.34 -27.69
CA PRO A 116 -5.39 8.83 -26.59
C PRO A 116 -6.45 9.85 -26.15
N GLU A 117 -7.50 9.39 -25.46
CA GLU A 117 -8.64 10.23 -25.05
C GLU A 117 -8.24 11.46 -24.22
N ASN A 118 -7.23 11.28 -23.36
CA ASN A 118 -6.69 12.32 -22.47
C ASN A 118 -5.63 13.23 -23.13
N TYR A 119 -5.41 13.10 -24.45
CA TYR A 119 -4.46 13.92 -25.16
C TYR A 119 -4.84 15.40 -25.13
N ARG A 120 -3.83 16.26 -24.93
CA ARG A 120 -3.95 17.71 -25.05
C ARG A 120 -3.03 18.19 -26.16
N LEU A 121 -3.54 19.05 -27.03
CA LEU A 121 -2.74 19.73 -28.03
C LEU A 121 -1.52 20.45 -27.40
N PRO A 122 -0.38 20.46 -28.11
CA PRO A 122 0.82 21.10 -27.62
C PRO A 122 0.62 22.62 -27.52
N LYS A 123 1.34 23.27 -26.60
CA LYS A 123 1.17 24.71 -26.35
C LYS A 123 1.40 25.56 -27.60
N TRP A 124 2.30 25.15 -28.50
CA TRP A 124 2.58 25.83 -29.76
C TRP A 124 1.38 25.83 -30.71
N ALA A 125 0.51 24.81 -30.69
CA ALA A 125 -0.67 24.78 -31.57
C ALA A 125 -1.63 25.95 -31.23
N ARG A 126 -1.65 26.41 -29.97
CA ARG A 126 -2.42 27.60 -29.58
C ARG A 126 -1.89 28.89 -30.21
N LEU A 127 -0.63 28.93 -30.66
CA LEU A 127 -0.10 30.08 -31.38
C LEU A 127 -0.81 30.30 -32.72
N LEU A 128 -1.45 29.27 -33.30
CA LEU A 128 -2.26 29.41 -34.53
C LEU A 128 -3.50 30.30 -34.34
N TYR A 129 -3.92 30.57 -33.10
CA TYR A 129 -4.93 31.59 -32.83
C TYR A 129 -4.42 33.01 -33.08
N VAL A 130 -3.13 33.28 -32.92
CA VAL A 130 -2.54 34.62 -33.09
C VAL A 130 -2.73 35.16 -34.51
N PRO A 131 -2.27 34.48 -35.59
CA PRO A 131 -2.49 34.95 -36.95
C PRO A 131 -3.99 34.98 -37.30
N THR A 132 -4.78 34.02 -36.82
CA THR A 132 -6.22 33.97 -37.09
C THR A 132 -6.97 35.16 -36.47
N LEU A 133 -6.65 35.52 -35.23
CA LEU A 133 -7.24 36.68 -34.55
C LEU A 133 -6.71 37.99 -35.15
N PHE A 134 -5.44 38.05 -35.54
CA PHE A 134 -4.88 39.19 -36.26
C PHE A 134 -5.62 39.44 -37.58
N PHE A 135 -5.84 38.40 -38.39
CA PHE A 135 -6.61 38.52 -39.64
C PHE A 135 -8.07 38.88 -39.38
N LEU A 136 -8.69 38.35 -38.33
CA LEU A 136 -10.05 38.74 -37.95
C LEU A 136 -10.12 40.23 -37.58
N LEU A 137 -9.19 40.71 -36.76
CA LEU A 137 -9.11 42.12 -36.38
C LEU A 137 -8.87 43.01 -37.61
N LEU A 138 -7.95 42.62 -38.50
CA LEU A 138 -7.68 43.31 -39.75
C LEU A 138 -8.94 43.48 -40.62
N VAL A 139 -9.83 42.49 -40.63
CA VAL A 139 -11.12 42.60 -41.35
C VAL A 139 -12.09 43.51 -40.60
N LEU A 140 -12.23 43.35 -39.28
CA LEU A 140 -13.17 44.13 -38.47
C LEU A 140 -12.80 45.63 -38.40
N THR A 141 -11.52 45.96 -38.45
CA THR A 141 -11.00 47.34 -38.45
C THR A 141 -10.86 47.93 -39.84
N ASN A 142 -11.36 47.27 -40.89
CA ASN A 142 -11.10 47.67 -42.27
C ASN A 142 -11.49 49.12 -42.57
N ASP A 143 -12.53 49.67 -41.93
CA ASP A 143 -12.94 51.08 -42.11
C ASP A 143 -11.81 52.09 -41.75
N LEU A 144 -10.83 51.71 -40.91
CA LEU A 144 -9.71 52.58 -40.52
C LEU A 144 -8.59 52.64 -41.56
N HIS A 145 -8.40 51.56 -42.33
CA HIS A 145 -7.17 51.36 -43.12
C HIS A 145 -7.42 50.92 -44.57
N GLN A 146 -8.62 50.41 -44.88
CA GLN A 146 -9.06 49.96 -46.22
C GLN A 146 -8.10 48.97 -46.91
N LEU A 147 -7.39 48.17 -46.11
CA LEU A 147 -6.36 47.24 -46.59
C LEU A 147 -6.94 45.89 -47.02
N VAL A 148 -8.17 45.57 -46.58
CA VAL A 148 -8.90 44.35 -46.97
C VAL A 148 -9.90 44.70 -48.06
N PHE A 149 -10.74 45.71 -47.81
CA PHE A 149 -11.70 46.24 -48.78
C PHE A 149 -11.47 47.73 -48.98
N SER A 150 -11.39 48.10 -50.24
CA SER A 150 -11.31 49.49 -50.71
C SER A 150 -12.68 49.94 -51.22
N PHE A 151 -13.07 51.16 -50.88
CA PHE A 151 -14.35 51.72 -51.28
C PHE A 151 -14.14 52.93 -52.21
N PRO A 152 -14.84 53.03 -53.35
CA PRO A 152 -14.71 54.15 -54.26
C PRO A 152 -15.15 55.47 -53.61
N ALA A 153 -14.47 56.57 -53.94
CA ALA A 153 -14.81 57.89 -53.40
C ALA A 153 -16.18 58.35 -53.92
N GLY A 154 -17.10 58.70 -53.00
CA GLY A 154 -18.42 59.23 -53.34
C GLY A 154 -19.57 58.22 -53.41
N SER A 155 -19.31 56.92 -53.22
CA SER A 155 -20.36 55.89 -53.08
C SER A 155 -20.61 55.51 -51.62
N VAL A 156 -21.81 54.98 -51.33
CA VAL A 156 -22.11 54.40 -50.02
C VAL A 156 -21.24 53.15 -49.86
N TRP A 157 -20.40 53.13 -48.81
CA TRP A 157 -19.53 51.99 -48.49
C TRP A 157 -20.38 50.74 -48.23
N SER A 158 -20.52 49.90 -49.25
CA SER A 158 -21.41 48.74 -49.27
C SER A 158 -20.67 47.49 -49.76
N ASP A 159 -21.27 46.33 -49.52
CA ASP A 159 -20.77 45.03 -49.95
C ASP A 159 -20.98 44.75 -51.46
N ALA A 160 -21.70 45.64 -52.16
CA ALA A 160 -21.99 45.52 -53.59
C ALA A 160 -20.93 46.22 -54.47
N ASP A 161 -20.39 47.36 -54.01
CA ASP A 161 -19.46 48.20 -54.76
C ASP A 161 -18.11 48.35 -54.02
N ASN A 162 -17.36 47.24 -53.92
CA ASN A 162 -16.08 47.18 -53.21
C ASN A 162 -14.94 46.65 -54.09
N GLY A 163 -13.72 47.17 -53.88
CA GLY A 163 -12.48 46.63 -54.44
C GLY A 163 -11.75 45.75 -53.43
N TYR A 164 -11.15 44.65 -53.88
CA TYR A 164 -10.34 43.78 -53.03
C TYR A 164 -8.88 44.25 -52.97
N ALA A 165 -8.42 44.59 -51.76
CA ALA A 165 -7.04 45.01 -51.52
C ALA A 165 -6.16 43.84 -51.06
N TYR A 166 -4.84 44.06 -50.91
CA TYR A 166 -3.87 42.99 -50.63
C TYR A 166 -4.19 42.19 -49.36
N GLY A 167 -4.77 42.82 -48.33
CA GLY A 167 -5.15 42.17 -47.08
C GLY A 167 -6.21 41.09 -47.26
N TYR A 168 -7.13 41.25 -48.22
CA TYR A 168 -8.13 40.23 -48.54
C TYR A 168 -7.49 38.93 -49.03
N TYR A 169 -6.51 39.02 -49.92
CA TYR A 169 -5.82 37.84 -50.44
C TYR A 169 -5.00 37.12 -49.35
N LEU A 170 -4.44 37.85 -48.39
CA LEU A 170 -3.77 37.25 -47.22
C LEU A 170 -4.76 36.49 -46.32
N VAL A 171 -5.92 37.08 -46.03
CA VAL A 171 -6.99 36.45 -45.24
C VAL A 171 -7.48 35.16 -45.93
N MET A 172 -7.76 35.23 -47.24
CA MET A 172 -8.20 34.07 -48.02
C MET A 172 -7.12 33.00 -48.12
N GLY A 173 -5.86 33.40 -48.30
CA GLY A 173 -4.71 32.48 -48.28
C GLY A 173 -4.61 31.71 -46.97
N TRP A 174 -4.81 32.38 -45.82
CA TRP A 174 -4.82 31.74 -44.50
C TRP A 174 -5.96 30.73 -44.33
N ILE A 175 -7.18 31.09 -44.77
CA ILE A 175 -8.37 30.21 -44.73
C ILE A 175 -8.09 28.92 -45.53
N ILE A 176 -7.59 29.07 -46.76
CA ILE A 176 -7.27 27.95 -47.65
C ILE A 176 -6.15 27.10 -47.05
N ALA A 177 -5.08 27.72 -46.54
CA ALA A 177 -3.97 27.02 -45.91
C ALA A 177 -4.43 26.18 -44.70
N CYS A 178 -5.30 26.72 -43.84
CA CYS A 178 -5.87 25.97 -42.72
C CYS A 178 -6.73 24.80 -43.20
N ALA A 179 -7.62 25.02 -44.17
CA ALA A 179 -8.50 23.99 -44.69
C ALA A 179 -7.71 22.83 -45.33
N LEU A 180 -6.72 23.14 -46.18
CA LEU A 180 -5.85 22.14 -46.80
C LEU A 180 -4.99 21.41 -45.77
N THR A 181 -4.43 22.13 -44.79
CA THR A 181 -3.62 21.51 -43.72
C THR A 181 -4.47 20.53 -42.89
N ALA A 182 -5.67 20.94 -42.48
CA ALA A 182 -6.59 20.07 -41.76
C ALA A 182 -6.87 18.79 -42.56
N PHE A 183 -7.22 18.96 -43.84
CA PHE A 183 -7.55 17.85 -44.72
C PHE A 183 -6.36 16.90 -44.96
N MET A 184 -5.18 17.44 -45.25
CA MET A 184 -3.96 16.65 -45.46
C MET A 184 -3.57 15.85 -44.21
N ILE A 185 -3.64 16.46 -43.02
CA ILE A 185 -3.38 15.75 -41.76
C ILE A 185 -4.39 14.62 -41.56
N MET A 186 -5.67 14.87 -41.82
CA MET A 186 -6.73 13.85 -41.73
C MET A 186 -6.48 12.69 -42.70
N LEU A 187 -6.04 12.95 -43.94
CA LEU A 187 -5.71 11.92 -44.92
C LEU A 187 -4.49 11.08 -44.54
N ILE A 188 -3.40 11.73 -44.09
CA ILE A 188 -2.15 11.07 -43.71
C ILE A 188 -2.36 10.17 -42.49
N LYS A 189 -3.11 10.65 -41.49
CA LYS A 189 -3.35 9.90 -40.25
C LYS A 189 -4.45 8.84 -40.36
N CYS A 190 -5.12 8.73 -41.50
CA CYS A 190 -6.16 7.73 -41.72
C CYS A 190 -5.56 6.35 -42.02
N ARG A 191 -5.65 5.45 -41.02
CA ARG A 191 -5.23 4.03 -41.11
C ARG A 191 -6.30 3.10 -41.73
N VAL A 192 -7.48 3.60 -42.08
CA VAL A 192 -8.61 2.80 -42.62
C VAL A 192 -8.58 2.75 -44.15
N ALA A 193 -9.16 1.68 -44.71
CA ALA A 193 -9.14 1.31 -46.13
C ALA A 193 -9.33 2.48 -47.13
N GLN A 194 -8.45 2.52 -48.13
CA GLN A 194 -8.38 3.51 -49.23
C GLN A 194 -9.73 3.87 -49.86
N ARG A 195 -10.66 2.89 -50.01
CA ARG A 195 -11.96 3.08 -50.67
C ARG A 195 -12.92 4.06 -49.97
N ARG A 196 -12.72 4.38 -48.68
CA ARG A 196 -13.58 5.32 -47.94
C ARG A 196 -13.09 6.77 -47.95
N LYS A 197 -11.93 7.07 -48.55
CA LYS A 197 -11.30 8.42 -48.53
C LYS A 197 -11.85 9.37 -49.61
N TYR A 198 -12.51 8.84 -50.64
CA TYR A 198 -12.99 9.62 -51.79
C TYR A 198 -14.12 10.60 -51.45
N LEU A 199 -14.99 10.27 -50.49
CA LEU A 199 -16.15 11.09 -50.17
C LEU A 199 -15.77 12.45 -49.52
N PRO A 200 -14.96 12.50 -48.45
CA PRO A 200 -14.48 13.78 -47.91
C PRO A 200 -13.66 14.59 -48.93
N ALA A 201 -12.84 13.92 -49.75
CA ALA A 201 -12.03 14.56 -50.78
C ALA A 201 -12.88 15.20 -51.88
N LEU A 202 -13.87 14.46 -52.36
CA LEU A 202 -14.83 14.95 -53.35
C LEU A 202 -15.58 16.17 -52.82
N LEU A 203 -16.09 16.10 -51.59
CA LEU A 203 -16.81 17.21 -50.96
C LEU A 203 -15.93 18.44 -50.77
N LEU A 204 -14.67 18.29 -50.36
CA LEU A 204 -13.74 19.41 -50.25
C LEU A 204 -13.46 20.05 -51.62
N SER A 205 -13.15 19.25 -52.64
CA SER A 205 -12.92 19.73 -54.00
C SER A 205 -14.15 20.44 -54.55
N CYS A 206 -15.34 19.88 -54.36
CA CYS A 206 -16.61 20.52 -54.71
C CYS A 206 -16.81 21.86 -54.00
N SER A 207 -16.42 21.97 -52.72
CA SER A 207 -16.54 23.22 -51.94
C SER A 207 -15.62 24.32 -52.49
N ILE A 208 -14.37 23.98 -52.83
CA ILE A 208 -13.39 24.91 -53.41
C ILE A 208 -13.84 25.36 -54.80
N ILE A 209 -14.25 24.42 -55.66
CA ILE A 209 -14.75 24.71 -57.00
C ILE A 209 -16.00 25.60 -56.91
N TYR A 210 -16.93 25.30 -56.01
CA TYR A 210 -18.13 26.11 -55.78
C TYR A 210 -17.77 27.54 -55.36
N ALA A 211 -16.81 27.71 -54.43
CA ALA A 211 -16.35 29.03 -54.01
C ALA A 211 -15.74 29.84 -55.17
N PHE A 212 -14.93 29.20 -56.01
CA PHE A 212 -14.30 29.84 -57.17
C PHE A 212 -15.31 30.25 -58.25
N ILE A 213 -16.26 29.37 -58.58
CA ILE A 213 -17.34 29.68 -59.54
C ILE A 213 -18.27 30.77 -59.00
N TYR A 214 -18.52 30.81 -57.69
CA TYR A 214 -19.30 31.89 -57.10
C TYR A 214 -18.56 33.24 -57.17
N ALA A 215 -17.24 33.22 -56.93
CA ALA A 215 -16.39 34.41 -57.02
C ALA A 215 -16.24 34.95 -58.45
N SER A 216 -16.37 34.10 -59.49
CA SER A 216 -16.32 34.54 -60.89
C SER A 216 -17.57 35.29 -61.38
N GLY A 217 -18.60 35.44 -60.52
CA GLY A 217 -19.78 36.25 -60.83
C GLY A 217 -20.74 35.63 -61.86
N ALA A 218 -20.61 34.33 -62.14
CA ALA A 218 -21.44 33.64 -63.12
C ALA A 218 -22.94 33.72 -62.75
N ARG A 219 -23.73 34.48 -63.52
CA ARG A 219 -25.19 34.70 -63.29
C ARG A 219 -25.99 33.40 -63.15
N TRP A 220 -25.67 32.38 -63.95
CA TRP A 220 -26.36 31.08 -63.87
C TRP A 220 -26.12 30.36 -62.53
N MET A 221 -24.94 30.55 -61.93
CA MET A 221 -24.58 29.97 -60.63
C MET A 221 -25.27 30.69 -59.48
N GLN A 222 -25.48 32.00 -59.57
CA GLN A 222 -26.26 32.75 -58.56
C GLN A 222 -27.74 32.30 -58.55
N VAL A 223 -28.28 31.95 -59.73
CA VAL A 223 -29.64 31.41 -59.88
C VAL A 223 -29.75 29.98 -59.32
N ILE A 224 -28.80 29.09 -59.63
CA ILE A 224 -28.85 27.67 -59.25
C ILE A 224 -28.29 27.44 -57.84
N GLY A 225 -27.07 27.90 -57.57
CA GLY A 225 -26.20 27.48 -56.46
C GLY A 225 -26.60 27.92 -55.06
N GLY A 226 -27.54 28.84 -54.88
CA GLY A 226 -27.92 29.30 -53.54
C GLY A 226 -27.16 30.53 -53.07
N ASP A 227 -27.41 30.88 -51.82
CA ASP A 227 -26.55 31.83 -51.11
C ASP A 227 -25.27 31.11 -50.67
N LEU A 228 -24.11 31.73 -50.97
CA LEU A 228 -22.78 31.22 -50.67
C LEU A 228 -22.65 30.73 -49.22
N THR A 229 -23.20 31.47 -48.27
CA THR A 229 -23.10 31.15 -46.83
C THR A 229 -23.80 29.82 -46.49
N ALA A 230 -24.96 29.56 -47.11
CA ALA A 230 -25.72 28.34 -46.88
C ALA A 230 -25.07 27.13 -47.51
N ALA A 231 -24.58 27.26 -48.74
CA ALA A 231 -23.84 26.20 -49.41
C ALA A 231 -22.55 25.86 -48.64
N GLN A 232 -21.76 26.86 -48.27
CA GLN A 232 -20.49 26.65 -47.55
C GLN A 232 -20.68 26.01 -46.18
N CYS A 233 -21.66 26.46 -45.37
CA CYS A 233 -21.94 25.85 -44.07
C CYS A 233 -22.38 24.38 -44.20
N LEU A 234 -23.23 24.06 -45.19
CA LEU A 234 -23.63 22.68 -45.47
C LEU A 234 -22.43 21.83 -45.91
N MET A 235 -21.58 22.37 -46.78
CA MET A 235 -20.39 21.66 -47.26
C MET A 235 -19.39 21.41 -46.13
N PHE A 236 -19.13 22.37 -45.23
CA PHE A 236 -18.26 22.14 -44.07
C PHE A 236 -18.78 21.04 -43.15
N ILE A 237 -20.08 21.07 -42.82
CA ILE A 237 -20.70 20.04 -41.98
C ILE A 237 -20.68 18.69 -42.70
N ALA A 238 -20.98 18.65 -43.99
CA ALA A 238 -20.94 17.43 -44.79
C ALA A 238 -19.51 16.84 -44.86
N ILE A 239 -18.48 17.68 -45.03
CA ILE A 239 -17.08 17.23 -45.01
C ILE A 239 -16.75 16.62 -43.65
N LEU A 240 -17.04 17.32 -42.55
CA LEU A 240 -16.75 16.82 -41.20
C LEU A 240 -17.55 15.56 -40.85
N GLU A 241 -18.83 15.50 -41.21
CA GLU A 241 -19.68 14.33 -41.02
C GLU A 241 -19.24 13.14 -41.90
N SER A 242 -18.76 13.40 -43.12
CA SER A 242 -18.15 12.37 -43.96
C SER A 242 -16.86 11.84 -43.33
N CYS A 243 -16.02 12.70 -42.72
CA CYS A 243 -14.84 12.28 -41.97
C CYS A 243 -15.21 11.38 -40.77
N ILE A 244 -16.34 11.65 -40.10
CA ILE A 244 -16.88 10.80 -39.02
C ILE A 244 -17.28 9.43 -39.59
N GLN A 245 -18.12 9.38 -40.63
CA GLN A 245 -18.62 8.12 -41.22
C GLN A 245 -17.51 7.26 -41.82
N CYS A 246 -16.51 7.90 -42.43
CA CYS A 246 -15.36 7.21 -43.01
C CYS A 246 -14.39 6.69 -41.94
N GLY A 247 -14.63 6.98 -40.65
CA GLY A 247 -13.80 6.56 -39.53
C GLY A 247 -12.50 7.36 -39.39
N LEU A 248 -12.37 8.52 -40.05
CA LEU A 248 -11.22 9.42 -39.87
C LEU A 248 -11.30 10.09 -38.49
N ILE A 249 -12.50 10.49 -38.07
CA ILE A 249 -12.80 10.92 -36.71
C ILE A 249 -13.43 9.73 -35.99
N GLN A 250 -12.74 9.20 -34.97
CA GLN A 250 -13.20 8.03 -34.23
C GLN A 250 -14.51 8.31 -33.48
N THR A 251 -15.49 7.44 -33.66
CA THR A 251 -16.76 7.45 -32.95
C THR A 251 -16.91 6.21 -32.06
N ASN A 252 -17.76 6.36 -31.03
CA ASN A 252 -18.18 5.26 -30.19
C ASN A 252 -19.12 4.30 -30.95
N THR A 253 -18.57 3.38 -31.76
CA THR A 253 -19.34 2.42 -32.57
C THR A 253 -18.77 1.02 -32.41
N GLY A 254 -19.64 0.00 -32.36
CA GLY A 254 -19.23 -1.40 -32.27
C GLY A 254 -18.89 -1.89 -30.85
N TYR A 255 -18.99 -1.06 -29.82
CA TYR A 255 -18.77 -1.49 -28.43
C TYR A 255 -19.79 -2.52 -27.96
N ASP A 256 -21.03 -2.43 -28.44
CA ASP A 256 -22.06 -3.45 -28.17
C ASP A 256 -21.63 -4.82 -28.74
N GLU A 257 -21.16 -4.85 -29.99
CA GLU A 257 -20.67 -6.08 -30.62
C GLU A 257 -19.42 -6.63 -29.93
N ILE A 258 -18.47 -5.76 -29.57
CA ILE A 258 -17.26 -6.15 -28.83
C ILE A 258 -17.64 -6.69 -27.44
N PHE A 259 -18.58 -6.05 -26.76
CA PHE A 259 -19.04 -6.48 -25.44
C PHE A 259 -19.72 -7.85 -25.53
N LYS A 260 -20.63 -8.02 -26.50
CA LYS A 260 -21.32 -9.30 -26.79
C LYS A 260 -20.38 -10.42 -27.22
N ALA A 261 -19.28 -10.10 -27.91
CA ALA A 261 -18.26 -11.08 -28.29
C ALA A 261 -17.21 -11.33 -27.19
N GLY A 262 -17.22 -10.52 -26.13
CA GLY A 262 -16.28 -10.62 -25.03
C GLY A 262 -16.43 -11.94 -24.26
N THR A 263 -15.32 -12.57 -23.94
CA THR A 263 -15.26 -13.76 -23.07
C THR A 263 -15.22 -13.41 -21.58
N PHE A 264 -15.09 -12.12 -21.26
CA PHE A 264 -15.18 -11.65 -19.89
C PHE A 264 -16.63 -11.82 -19.42
N ARG A 265 -16.85 -12.62 -18.37
CA ARG A 265 -18.17 -12.95 -17.83
C ARG A 265 -18.79 -11.74 -17.15
N ALA A 266 -19.40 -10.85 -17.95
CA ALA A 266 -19.94 -9.59 -17.47
C ALA A 266 -21.30 -9.27 -18.08
N GLN A 267 -22.10 -8.52 -17.34
CA GLN A 267 -23.37 -7.99 -17.80
C GLN A 267 -23.62 -6.59 -17.25
N ILE A 268 -24.34 -5.78 -18.02
CA ILE A 268 -24.77 -4.43 -17.67
C ILE A 268 -26.27 -4.46 -17.51
N THR A 269 -26.74 -3.93 -16.39
CA THR A 269 -28.15 -3.86 -16.02
C THR A 269 -28.59 -2.40 -15.89
N ASP A 270 -29.90 -2.18 -15.96
CA ASP A 270 -30.49 -0.90 -15.55
C ASP A 270 -30.54 -0.77 -14.01
N HIS A 271 -31.21 0.28 -13.52
CA HIS A 271 -31.40 0.50 -12.08
C HIS A 271 -32.32 -0.55 -11.42
N ASP A 272 -33.14 -1.24 -12.22
CA ASP A 272 -34.06 -2.29 -11.76
C ASP A 272 -33.45 -3.71 -11.91
N HIS A 273 -32.13 -3.79 -12.13
CA HIS A 273 -31.37 -5.02 -12.34
C HIS A 273 -31.80 -5.85 -13.57
N LYS A 274 -32.45 -5.22 -14.55
CA LYS A 274 -32.77 -5.86 -15.82
C LYS A 274 -31.57 -5.77 -16.76
N VAL A 275 -31.16 -6.92 -17.30
CA VAL A 275 -29.99 -7.02 -18.20
C VAL A 275 -30.25 -6.27 -19.50
N CYS A 276 -29.39 -5.29 -19.79
CA CYS A 276 -29.40 -4.47 -20.98
C CYS A 276 -28.31 -4.90 -21.98
N TYR A 277 -27.12 -5.26 -21.46
CA TYR A 277 -26.01 -5.78 -22.25
C TYR A 277 -25.40 -6.99 -21.56
N ALA A 278 -24.99 -7.98 -22.34
CA ALA A 278 -24.43 -9.24 -21.85
C ALA A 278 -23.23 -9.61 -22.72
N SER A 279 -22.20 -10.18 -22.11
CA SER A 279 -21.07 -10.80 -22.81
C SER A 279 -21.46 -12.10 -23.51
N ALA A 280 -20.51 -12.75 -24.20
CA ALA A 280 -20.77 -14.02 -24.89
C ALA A 280 -21.16 -15.15 -23.92
N ASP A 281 -20.57 -15.13 -22.73
CA ASP A 281 -20.84 -16.04 -21.61
C ASP A 281 -21.22 -15.21 -20.37
N PRO A 282 -22.46 -14.70 -20.29
CA PRO A 282 -22.86 -13.82 -19.19
C PRO A 282 -23.11 -14.63 -17.91
N PRO A 283 -22.86 -14.03 -16.73
CA PRO A 283 -23.11 -14.70 -15.47
C PRO A 283 -24.62 -14.89 -15.25
N MET A 284 -25.04 -16.11 -14.90
CA MET A 284 -26.43 -16.40 -14.53
C MET A 284 -26.70 -15.89 -13.12
N LEU A 285 -27.14 -14.63 -13.00
CA LEU A 285 -27.35 -13.95 -11.72
C LEU A 285 -28.84 -13.75 -11.44
N SER A 286 -29.29 -14.12 -10.24
CA SER A 286 -30.62 -13.75 -9.74
C SER A 286 -30.62 -12.32 -9.20
N ALA A 287 -31.80 -11.68 -9.12
CA ALA A 287 -31.92 -10.32 -8.59
C ALA A 287 -31.39 -10.22 -7.14
N GLN A 288 -31.56 -11.27 -6.33
CA GLN A 288 -31.05 -11.31 -4.95
C GLN A 288 -29.51 -11.28 -4.90
N VAL A 289 -28.86 -12.01 -5.79
CA VAL A 289 -27.40 -12.08 -5.89
C VAL A 289 -26.84 -10.73 -6.38
N MET A 290 -27.51 -10.09 -7.33
CA MET A 290 -27.16 -8.74 -7.80
C MET A 290 -27.23 -7.72 -6.66
N CYS A 291 -28.34 -7.69 -5.92
CA CYS A 291 -28.49 -6.82 -4.74
C CYS A 291 -27.43 -7.07 -3.66
N ALA A 292 -26.96 -8.32 -3.50
CA ALA A 292 -25.91 -8.65 -2.55
C ALA A 292 -24.54 -8.10 -3.03
N ALA A 293 -24.24 -8.24 -4.31
CA ALA A 293 -23.00 -7.73 -4.91
C ALA A 293 -22.90 -6.19 -4.89
N ASP A 294 -24.03 -5.48 -4.91
CA ASP A 294 -24.06 -4.01 -4.78
C ASP A 294 -23.62 -3.52 -3.40
N ARG A 295 -23.67 -4.37 -2.36
CA ARG A 295 -23.15 -4.04 -1.04
C ARG A 295 -21.64 -4.30 -0.91
N GLY A 296 -21.06 -5.04 -1.86
CA GLY A 296 -19.66 -5.44 -1.85
C GLY A 296 -19.45 -6.78 -2.57
N PRO A 297 -18.18 -7.21 -2.75
CA PRO A 297 -17.87 -8.45 -3.45
C PRO A 297 -18.61 -9.66 -2.84
N PHE A 298 -19.27 -10.45 -3.69
CA PHE A 298 -20.10 -11.58 -3.30
C PHE A 298 -19.53 -12.89 -3.87
N ASN A 299 -19.26 -13.87 -3.02
CA ASN A 299 -18.78 -15.19 -3.47
C ASN A 299 -19.95 -15.98 -4.08
N LEU A 300 -19.87 -16.28 -5.37
CA LEU A 300 -20.86 -17.14 -6.04
C LEU A 300 -20.60 -18.61 -5.71
N ASP A 301 -19.34 -18.98 -5.67
CA ASP A 301 -18.83 -20.28 -5.25
C ASP A 301 -17.46 -20.08 -4.56
N LYS A 302 -16.74 -21.17 -4.29
CA LYS A 302 -15.43 -21.15 -3.61
C LYS A 302 -14.31 -20.51 -4.45
N HIS A 303 -14.53 -20.38 -5.76
CA HIS A 303 -13.51 -20.04 -6.76
C HIS A 303 -13.91 -18.85 -7.64
N THR A 304 -15.10 -18.28 -7.46
CA THR A 304 -15.66 -17.26 -8.32
C THR A 304 -16.25 -16.14 -7.47
N LEU A 305 -15.67 -14.95 -7.63
CA LEU A 305 -16.09 -13.74 -6.96
C LEU A 305 -16.89 -12.87 -7.92
N LEU A 306 -18.12 -12.51 -7.54
CA LEU A 306 -18.92 -11.52 -8.25
C LEU A 306 -18.63 -10.13 -7.69
N LYS A 307 -18.31 -9.20 -8.58
CA LYS A 307 -18.18 -7.78 -8.24
C LYS A 307 -19.23 -6.97 -9.00
N SER A 308 -19.60 -5.84 -8.42
CA SER A 308 -20.45 -4.85 -9.08
C SER A 308 -19.86 -3.45 -9.01
N CYS A 309 -20.26 -2.60 -9.96
CA CYS A 309 -19.89 -1.19 -10.01
C CYS A 309 -21.06 -0.35 -10.56
N PRO A 310 -21.47 0.74 -9.87
CA PRO A 310 -22.55 1.60 -10.34
C PRO A 310 -22.10 2.48 -11.50
N ILE A 311 -22.98 2.63 -12.49
CA ILE A 311 -22.82 3.51 -13.65
C ILE A 311 -24.04 4.42 -13.79
N LYS A 312 -23.94 5.48 -14.61
CA LYS A 312 -25.03 6.48 -14.76
C LYS A 312 -26.39 5.90 -15.16
N GLY A 313 -26.40 4.73 -15.82
CA GLY A 313 -27.61 4.07 -16.31
C GLY A 313 -28.00 2.79 -15.57
N GLY A 314 -27.33 2.42 -14.48
CA GLY A 314 -27.56 1.16 -13.76
C GLY A 314 -26.28 0.58 -13.18
N HIS A 315 -26.06 -0.72 -13.32
CA HIS A 315 -24.92 -1.42 -12.71
C HIS A 315 -24.19 -2.33 -13.69
N VAL A 316 -22.88 -2.46 -13.53
CA VAL A 316 -22.06 -3.47 -14.22
C VAL A 316 -21.69 -4.56 -13.24
N TYR A 317 -21.90 -5.81 -13.64
CA TYR A 317 -21.55 -7.00 -12.88
C TYR A 317 -20.53 -7.83 -13.65
N TRP A 318 -19.50 -8.32 -12.99
CA TRP A 318 -18.53 -9.23 -13.60
C TRP A 318 -18.03 -10.28 -12.61
N GLN A 319 -17.75 -11.48 -13.12
CA GLN A 319 -17.15 -12.56 -12.36
C GLN A 319 -15.63 -12.53 -12.50
N GLU A 320 -14.94 -12.78 -11.39
CA GLU A 320 -13.51 -13.01 -11.33
C GLU A 320 -13.24 -14.42 -10.80
N ASP A 321 -12.36 -15.15 -11.48
CA ASP A 321 -11.83 -16.43 -11.01
C ASP A 321 -10.77 -16.17 -9.93
N ILE A 322 -11.01 -16.68 -8.73
CA ILE A 322 -10.16 -16.59 -7.55
C ILE A 322 -9.58 -17.96 -7.16
N THR A 323 -9.62 -18.97 -8.04
CA THR A 323 -9.13 -20.34 -7.77
C THR A 323 -7.71 -20.36 -7.20
N GLU A 324 -6.78 -19.63 -7.83
CA GLU A 324 -5.39 -19.56 -7.38
C GLU A 324 -5.26 -18.92 -6.00
N ILE A 325 -6.07 -17.90 -5.71
CA ILE A 325 -6.07 -17.20 -4.42
C ILE A 325 -6.59 -18.14 -3.34
N THR A 326 -7.70 -18.84 -3.59
CA THR A 326 -8.26 -19.81 -2.65
C THR A 326 -7.27 -20.95 -2.37
N ALA A 327 -6.62 -21.50 -3.39
CA ALA A 327 -5.61 -22.56 -3.22
C ALA A 327 -4.41 -22.11 -2.39
N LEU A 328 -3.97 -20.85 -2.55
CA LEU A 328 -2.90 -20.27 -1.74
C LEU A 328 -3.32 -20.07 -0.27
N LEU A 329 -4.57 -19.67 -0.03
CA LEU A 329 -5.11 -19.53 1.33
C LEU A 329 -5.18 -20.88 2.05
N GLU A 330 -5.66 -21.93 1.38
CA GLU A 330 -5.68 -23.29 1.94
C GLU A 330 -4.29 -23.77 2.32
N LYS A 331 -3.32 -23.61 1.41
CA LYS A 331 -1.92 -23.96 1.68
C LYS A 331 -1.32 -23.15 2.84
N LEU A 332 -1.75 -21.90 3.01
CA LEU A 332 -1.31 -21.06 4.12
C LEU A 332 -1.88 -21.57 5.45
N GLU A 333 -3.15 -21.99 5.47
CA GLU A 333 -3.79 -22.61 6.63
C GLU A 333 -3.08 -23.91 7.01
N GLU A 334 -2.85 -24.81 6.05
CA GLU A 334 -2.09 -26.07 6.27
C GLU A 334 -0.70 -25.80 6.87
N ASN A 335 0.05 -24.84 6.29
CA ASN A 335 1.38 -24.48 6.81
C ASN A 335 1.30 -23.91 8.23
N ARG A 336 0.27 -23.12 8.54
CA ARG A 336 0.09 -22.54 9.87
C ARG A 336 -0.17 -23.62 10.90
N GLU A 337 -1.01 -24.61 10.56
CA GLU A 337 -1.28 -25.76 11.42
C GLU A 337 -0.01 -26.60 11.66
N ALA A 338 0.74 -26.92 10.60
CA ALA A 338 2.00 -27.67 10.72
C ALA A 338 3.05 -26.96 11.59
N ILE A 339 3.18 -25.62 11.46
CA ILE A 339 4.08 -24.83 12.31
C ILE A 339 3.60 -24.82 13.76
N ALA A 340 2.29 -24.70 14.00
CA ALA A 340 1.73 -24.72 15.35
C ALA A 340 2.00 -26.07 16.04
N GLU A 341 1.85 -27.18 15.33
CA GLU A 341 2.16 -28.52 15.83
C GLU A 341 3.67 -28.69 16.13
N SER A 342 4.54 -28.27 15.21
CA SER A 342 6.00 -28.31 15.43
C SER A 342 6.43 -27.49 16.65
N ASN A 343 5.89 -26.29 16.82
CA ASN A 343 6.20 -25.44 17.98
C ASN A 343 5.74 -26.07 19.29
N HIS A 344 4.56 -26.70 19.30
CA HIS A 344 4.06 -27.42 20.47
C HIS A 344 4.99 -28.59 20.83
N LEU A 345 5.41 -29.39 19.85
CA LEU A 345 6.35 -30.49 20.06
C LEU A 345 7.72 -30.00 20.56
N GLU A 346 8.22 -28.88 20.04
CA GLU A 346 9.49 -28.31 20.47
C GLU A 346 9.44 -27.82 21.93
N GLN A 347 8.34 -27.14 22.31
CA GLN A 347 8.13 -26.72 23.70
C GLN A 347 8.11 -27.90 24.67
N GLU A 348 7.43 -28.99 24.30
CA GLU A 348 7.34 -30.17 25.15
C GLU A 348 8.69 -30.91 25.24
N ASN A 349 9.40 -31.04 24.12
CA ASN A 349 10.77 -31.58 24.12
C ASN A 349 11.72 -30.75 24.99
N TYR A 350 11.59 -29.42 24.96
CA TYR A 350 12.38 -28.53 25.80
C TYR A 350 12.10 -28.77 27.29
N ARG A 351 10.82 -28.87 27.68
CA ARG A 351 10.42 -29.17 29.08
C ARG A 351 11.00 -30.49 29.57
N ILE A 352 10.86 -31.54 28.78
CA ILE A 352 11.42 -32.87 29.11
C ILE A 352 12.94 -32.80 29.25
N LYS A 353 13.64 -32.12 28.33
CA LYS A 353 15.09 -31.93 28.43
C LYS A 353 15.48 -31.19 29.71
N LEU A 354 14.77 -30.12 30.06
CA LEU A 354 15.03 -29.37 31.29
C LEU A 354 14.86 -30.24 32.53
N GLU A 355 13.81 -31.07 32.57
CA GLU A 355 13.55 -32.01 33.66
C GLU A 355 14.67 -33.07 33.76
N ILE A 356 15.06 -33.67 32.62
CA ILE A 356 16.17 -34.63 32.57
C ILE A 356 17.48 -33.99 33.06
N HIS A 357 17.80 -32.78 32.62
CA HIS A 357 19.01 -32.09 33.05
C HIS A 357 18.98 -31.76 34.55
N THR A 358 17.83 -31.31 35.06
CA THR A 358 17.63 -31.01 36.48
C THR A 358 17.77 -32.28 37.33
N LEU A 359 17.19 -33.40 36.90
CA LEU A 359 17.32 -34.69 37.57
C LEU A 359 18.76 -35.21 37.54
N ARG A 360 19.46 -35.08 36.40
CA ARG A 360 20.87 -35.46 36.28
C ARG A 360 21.76 -34.67 37.25
N GLU A 361 21.59 -33.35 37.33
CA GLU A 361 22.34 -32.53 38.28
C GLU A 361 21.99 -32.86 39.73
N LYS A 362 20.72 -33.08 40.06
CA LYS A 362 20.32 -33.54 41.41
C LYS A 362 21.01 -34.85 41.78
N ASN A 363 20.96 -35.85 40.90
CA ASN A 363 21.62 -37.14 41.15
C ASN A 363 23.13 -36.98 41.33
N ARG A 364 23.79 -36.18 40.47
CA ARG A 364 25.22 -35.88 40.61
C ARG A 364 25.56 -35.29 41.98
N LEU A 365 24.76 -34.34 42.47
CA LEU A 365 24.96 -33.70 43.77
C LEU A 365 24.72 -34.67 44.94
N TYR A 366 23.71 -35.54 44.85
CA TYR A 366 23.47 -36.59 45.85
C TYR A 366 24.60 -37.62 45.91
N ASP A 367 25.07 -38.08 44.74
CA ASP A 367 26.20 -39.02 44.65
C ASP A 367 27.47 -38.41 45.26
N LEU A 368 27.72 -37.12 45.01
CA LEU A 368 28.84 -36.38 45.59
C LEU A 368 28.73 -36.31 47.12
N LEU A 369 27.56 -35.94 47.64
CA LEU A 369 27.29 -35.88 49.08
C LEU A 369 27.53 -37.24 49.74
N GLN A 370 26.94 -38.30 49.18
CA GLN A 370 27.06 -39.66 49.70
C GLN A 370 28.51 -40.13 49.73
N LYS A 371 29.31 -39.78 48.72
CA LYS A 371 30.74 -40.10 48.67
C LYS A 371 31.54 -39.37 49.75
N GLU A 372 31.31 -38.07 49.92
CA GLU A 372 32.06 -37.21 50.85
C GLU A 372 31.70 -37.45 52.33
N THR A 373 30.48 -37.91 52.62
CA THR A 373 30.01 -38.23 53.99
C THR A 373 29.93 -39.73 54.27
N ALA A 374 30.50 -40.58 53.40
CA ALA A 374 30.36 -42.04 53.49
C ALA A 374 30.87 -42.61 54.82
N ARG A 375 31.95 -42.03 55.38
CA ARG A 375 32.51 -42.43 56.68
C ARG A 375 31.51 -42.17 57.81
N GLN A 376 30.99 -40.95 57.89
CA GLN A 376 30.04 -40.56 58.94
C GLN A 376 28.70 -41.29 58.82
N ILE A 377 28.22 -41.59 57.60
CA ILE A 377 27.03 -42.44 57.42
C ILE A 377 27.25 -43.84 57.99
N ARG A 378 28.43 -44.44 57.78
CA ARG A 378 28.77 -45.75 58.37
C ARG A 378 28.82 -45.68 59.89
N LEU A 379 29.45 -44.64 60.44
CA LEU A 379 29.52 -44.42 61.90
C LEU A 379 28.13 -44.21 62.51
N LEU A 380 27.28 -43.43 61.85
CA LEU A 380 25.90 -43.19 62.25
C LEU A 380 25.10 -44.50 62.28
N ASN A 381 25.23 -45.35 61.25
CA ASN A 381 24.57 -46.65 61.20
C ASN A 381 25.04 -47.59 62.32
N ASP A 382 26.34 -47.63 62.61
CA ASP A 382 26.89 -48.42 63.72
C ASP A 382 26.34 -47.94 65.07
N LEU A 383 26.29 -46.63 65.31
CA LEU A 383 25.69 -46.06 66.52
C LEU A 383 24.19 -46.35 66.63
N PHE A 384 23.45 -46.32 65.51
CA PHE A 384 22.03 -46.71 65.50
C PHE A 384 21.83 -48.18 65.87
N SER A 385 22.66 -49.08 65.36
CA SER A 385 22.64 -50.50 65.74
C SER A 385 22.88 -50.67 67.24
N ARG A 386 23.94 -50.05 67.77
CA ARG A 386 24.25 -50.08 69.21
C ARG A 386 23.12 -49.48 70.06
N TYR A 387 22.51 -48.39 69.60
CA TYR A 387 21.38 -47.75 70.29
C TYR A 387 20.15 -48.65 70.36
N ASN A 388 19.90 -49.46 69.32
CA ASN A 388 18.78 -50.39 69.27
C ASN A 388 19.02 -51.63 70.15
N GLU A 389 20.27 -52.04 70.35
CA GLU A 389 20.68 -53.18 71.17
C GLU A 389 20.85 -52.82 72.67
N GLU A 390 21.10 -51.55 73.00
CA GLU A 390 21.37 -51.09 74.36
C GLU A 390 20.08 -50.92 75.19
N GLU A 391 19.98 -51.66 76.29
CA GLU A 391 18.84 -51.61 77.21
C GLU A 391 19.02 -50.55 78.31
N HIS A 392 20.26 -50.16 78.63
CA HIS A 392 20.51 -49.24 79.74
C HIS A 392 20.17 -47.79 79.37
N PRO A 393 19.26 -47.12 80.10
CA PRO A 393 18.72 -45.82 79.69
C PRO A 393 19.78 -44.70 79.63
N LYS A 394 20.83 -44.78 80.46
CA LYS A 394 21.92 -43.78 80.48
C LYS A 394 22.83 -43.91 79.26
N GLU A 395 23.21 -45.13 78.88
CA GLU A 395 24.06 -45.38 77.71
C GLU A 395 23.28 -45.14 76.42
N ARG A 396 21.99 -45.51 76.39
CA ARG A 396 21.09 -45.20 75.28
C ARG A 396 20.96 -43.69 75.02
N ARG A 397 20.87 -42.87 76.09
CA ARG A 397 20.84 -41.40 75.96
C ARG A 397 22.17 -40.85 75.44
N ARG A 398 23.30 -41.43 75.86
CA ARG A 398 24.64 -41.07 75.38
C ARG A 398 24.82 -41.41 73.90
N LEU A 399 24.40 -42.60 73.47
CA LEU A 399 24.41 -43.01 72.06
C LEU A 399 23.53 -42.09 71.20
N LEU A 400 22.36 -41.70 71.69
CA LEU A 400 21.50 -40.74 70.98
C LEU A 400 22.16 -39.37 70.84
N ALA A 401 22.84 -38.88 71.87
CA ALA A 401 23.61 -37.63 71.79
C ALA A 401 24.72 -37.70 70.72
N LYS A 402 25.44 -38.82 70.64
CA LYS A 402 26.44 -39.05 69.57
C LYS A 402 25.82 -39.07 68.18
N ILE A 403 24.68 -39.75 68.02
CA ILE A 403 23.91 -39.78 66.76
C ILE A 403 23.51 -38.37 66.34
N THR A 404 23.06 -37.53 67.27
CA THR A 404 22.68 -36.14 66.95
C THR A 404 23.87 -35.28 66.52
N VAL A 405 25.05 -35.47 67.12
CA VAL A 405 26.28 -34.75 66.73
C VAL A 405 26.66 -35.08 65.29
N ILE A 406 26.77 -36.38 64.96
CA ILE A 406 27.13 -36.82 63.61
C ILE A 406 26.05 -36.43 62.58
N GLY A 407 24.78 -36.50 62.96
CA GLY A 407 23.67 -36.05 62.12
C GLY A 407 23.76 -34.56 61.78
N ALA A 408 24.13 -33.73 62.75
CA ALA A 408 24.35 -32.30 62.55
C ALA A 408 25.53 -32.03 61.60
N TYR A 409 26.63 -32.77 61.76
CA TYR A 409 27.76 -32.69 60.85
C TYR A 409 27.40 -33.06 59.42
N ILE A 410 26.73 -34.21 59.19
CA ILE A 410 26.31 -34.63 57.83
C ILE A 410 25.44 -33.55 57.19
N LYS A 411 24.50 -32.97 57.96
CA LYS A 411 23.64 -31.89 57.50
C LYS A 411 24.45 -30.64 57.11
N ARG A 412 25.34 -30.17 57.98
CA ARG A 412 26.10 -28.93 57.76
C ARG A 412 27.20 -29.06 56.73
N LYS A 413 27.90 -30.20 56.70
CA LYS A 413 28.82 -30.57 55.62
C LYS A 413 28.10 -30.63 54.27
N GLY A 414 26.88 -31.18 54.22
CA GLY A 414 26.08 -31.18 53.01
C GLY A 414 25.75 -29.78 52.51
N ASN A 415 25.38 -28.87 53.41
CA ASN A 415 25.17 -27.46 53.05
C ASN A 415 26.45 -26.81 52.47
N LEU A 416 27.61 -27.01 53.12
CA LEU A 416 28.88 -26.48 52.64
C LEU A 416 29.28 -27.04 51.27
N ILE A 417 29.03 -28.33 51.01
CA ILE A 417 29.25 -28.96 49.69
C ILE A 417 28.34 -28.32 48.63
N PHE A 418 27.07 -28.05 48.93
CA PHE A 418 26.19 -27.36 48.00
C PHE A 418 26.60 -25.90 47.74
N ILE A 419 27.09 -25.20 48.77
CA ILE A 419 27.66 -23.86 48.61
C ILE A 419 28.92 -23.94 47.73
N ARG A 420 29.76 -24.96 47.88
CA ARG A 420 30.98 -25.17 47.06
C ARG A 420 30.64 -25.31 45.58
N GLU A 421 29.57 -26.03 45.24
CA GLU A 421 29.12 -26.21 43.86
C GLU A 421 28.51 -24.93 43.27
N LYS A 422 28.05 -24.00 44.11
CA LYS A 422 27.49 -22.71 43.68
C LYS A 422 28.54 -21.59 43.63
N THR A 423 29.48 -21.57 44.56
CA THR A 423 30.43 -20.48 44.79
C THR A 423 31.75 -20.99 45.39
N GLU A 424 32.88 -20.50 44.86
CA GLU A 424 34.22 -20.86 45.34
C GLU A 424 34.58 -20.28 46.72
N THR A 425 33.86 -19.27 47.17
CA THR A 425 34.08 -18.59 48.45
C THR A 425 32.82 -18.55 49.29
N THR A 426 32.97 -18.68 50.60
CA THR A 426 31.90 -18.53 51.59
C THR A 426 32.29 -17.51 52.65
N ASP A 427 31.31 -16.94 53.35
CA ASP A 427 31.56 -16.07 54.50
C ASP A 427 31.92 -16.93 55.72
N THR A 428 32.85 -16.46 56.52
CA THR A 428 33.12 -16.93 57.90
C THR A 428 31.87 -17.12 58.76
N THR A 429 30.79 -16.37 58.51
CA THR A 429 29.51 -16.57 59.19
C THR A 429 28.89 -17.95 58.92
N GLU A 430 29.05 -18.51 57.71
CA GLU A 430 28.53 -19.85 57.40
C GLU A 430 29.27 -20.94 58.17
N LEU A 431 30.59 -20.76 58.35
CA LEU A 431 31.39 -21.64 59.19
C LEU A 431 30.98 -21.52 60.67
N ALA A 432 30.77 -20.29 61.16
CA ALA A 432 30.26 -20.06 62.51
C ALA A 432 28.94 -20.78 62.75
N LEU A 433 27.98 -20.69 61.82
CA LEU A 433 26.70 -21.39 61.92
C LEU A 433 26.86 -22.93 61.91
N CYS A 434 27.86 -23.47 61.20
CA CYS A 434 28.13 -24.91 61.23
C CYS A 434 28.64 -25.35 62.61
N ILE A 435 29.58 -24.59 63.18
CA ILE A 435 30.17 -24.90 64.49
C ILE A 435 29.18 -24.67 65.62
N GLU A 436 28.37 -23.62 65.56
CA GLU A 436 27.28 -23.36 66.50
C GLU A 436 26.25 -24.50 66.52
N GLU A 437 25.85 -25.05 65.35
CA GLU A 437 24.95 -26.21 65.32
C GLU A 437 25.62 -27.47 65.87
N SER A 438 26.90 -27.71 65.56
CA SER A 438 27.65 -28.81 66.19
C SER A 438 27.73 -28.65 67.71
N PHE A 439 28.01 -27.45 68.22
CA PHE A 439 28.08 -27.14 69.66
C PHE A 439 26.73 -27.28 70.36
N ALA A 440 25.63 -26.88 69.72
CA ALA A 440 24.30 -27.10 70.26
C ALA A 440 24.01 -28.60 70.49
N ASN A 441 24.49 -29.46 69.60
CA ASN A 441 24.34 -30.92 69.73
C ASN A 441 25.38 -31.53 70.69
N LEU A 442 26.61 -31.02 70.73
CA LEU A 442 27.65 -31.47 71.67
C LEU A 442 27.28 -31.16 73.12
N LYS A 443 26.55 -30.07 73.41
CA LYS A 443 26.02 -29.81 74.76
C LYS A 443 25.11 -30.93 75.28
N LEU A 444 24.54 -31.77 74.41
CA LEU A 444 23.75 -32.96 74.80
C LEU A 444 24.61 -34.09 75.39
N THR A 445 25.92 -34.13 75.11
CA THR A 445 26.85 -35.11 75.71
C THR A 445 27.29 -34.70 77.12
N GLY A 446 26.98 -33.46 77.54
CA GLY A 446 27.39 -32.89 78.82
C GLY A 446 28.63 -32.01 78.76
N ALA A 447 29.20 -31.79 77.56
CA ALA A 447 30.36 -30.91 77.38
C ALA A 447 29.96 -29.43 77.33
N GLU A 448 30.76 -28.58 77.97
CA GLU A 448 30.64 -27.12 77.86
C GLU A 448 31.32 -26.65 76.56
N CYS A 449 30.59 -25.90 75.71
CA CYS A 449 31.07 -25.50 74.38
C CYS A 449 30.85 -24.01 74.13
N GLU A 450 31.89 -23.30 73.69
CA GLU A 450 31.86 -21.86 73.33
C GLU A 450 32.66 -21.58 72.04
N ALA A 451 32.09 -20.76 71.14
CA ALA A 451 32.72 -20.36 69.87
C ALA A 451 32.82 -18.83 69.78
N ASP A 452 33.98 -18.32 69.35
CA ASP A 452 34.15 -16.92 68.93
C ASP A 452 34.75 -16.90 67.53
N ILE A 453 33.88 -16.75 66.53
CA ILE A 453 34.26 -16.63 65.12
C ILE A 453 33.75 -15.30 64.59
N PRO A 454 34.63 -14.31 64.36
CA PRO A 454 34.21 -13.03 63.82
C PRO A 454 33.64 -13.22 62.40
N GLY A 455 32.48 -12.62 62.13
CA GLY A 455 31.85 -12.65 60.81
C GLY A 455 32.41 -11.60 59.84
N GLY A 456 32.05 -11.72 58.55
CA GLY A 456 32.28 -10.68 57.54
C GLY A 456 33.58 -10.81 56.75
N SER A 457 34.30 -11.92 56.86
CA SER A 457 35.44 -12.24 55.99
C SER A 457 35.14 -13.39 55.04
N LYS A 458 35.68 -13.34 53.82
CA LYS A 458 35.53 -14.42 52.84
C LYS A 458 36.68 -15.42 52.93
N ILE A 459 36.33 -16.70 52.97
CA ILE A 459 37.24 -17.84 52.90
C ILE A 459 36.89 -18.71 51.69
N SER A 460 37.83 -19.53 51.20
CA SER A 460 37.47 -20.54 50.21
C SER A 460 36.47 -21.51 50.81
N THR A 461 35.43 -21.89 50.07
CA THR A 461 34.47 -22.89 50.52
C THR A 461 35.15 -24.25 50.74
N ARG A 462 36.23 -24.53 50.00
CA ARG A 462 37.06 -25.73 50.24
C ARG A 462 37.71 -25.69 51.62
N ASP A 463 38.28 -24.55 51.98
CA ASP A 463 38.92 -24.38 53.29
C ASP A 463 37.90 -24.42 54.43
N ALA A 464 36.71 -23.85 54.24
CA ALA A 464 35.61 -23.96 55.21
C ALA A 464 35.22 -25.43 55.48
N ILE A 465 35.15 -26.25 54.43
CA ILE A 465 34.90 -27.70 54.57
C ILE A 465 36.07 -28.37 55.29
N LEU A 466 37.31 -28.04 54.95
CA LEU A 466 38.50 -28.61 55.62
C LEU A 466 38.53 -28.29 57.12
N ILE A 467 38.19 -27.06 57.50
CA ILE A 467 38.09 -26.66 58.91
C ILE A 467 37.03 -27.47 59.63
N TYR A 468 35.87 -27.61 59.01
CA TYR A 468 34.75 -28.30 59.63
C TYR A 468 35.00 -29.82 59.72
N ASP A 469 35.65 -30.41 58.71
CA ASP A 469 36.11 -31.80 58.72
C ASP A 469 37.14 -32.04 59.82
N PHE A 470 38.10 -31.12 59.96
CA PHE A 470 39.10 -31.17 61.02
C PHE A 470 38.46 -31.07 62.41
N PHE A 471 37.55 -30.11 62.59
CA PHE A 471 36.78 -29.96 63.83
C PHE A 471 36.02 -31.24 64.16
N GLU A 472 35.29 -31.80 63.20
CA GLU A 472 34.51 -33.03 63.41
C GLU A 472 35.41 -34.21 63.76
N GLU A 473 36.55 -34.39 63.11
CA GLU A 473 37.44 -35.52 63.39
C GLU A 473 38.03 -35.46 64.82
N VAL A 474 38.34 -34.25 65.29
CA VAL A 474 38.76 -34.02 66.68
C VAL A 474 37.62 -34.32 67.65
N MET A 475 36.39 -33.86 67.35
CA MET A 475 35.22 -34.15 68.17
C MET A 475 34.88 -35.65 68.19
N GLU A 476 34.87 -36.33 67.04
CA GLU A 476 34.64 -37.78 66.92
C GLU A 476 35.59 -38.58 67.83
N THR A 477 36.84 -38.13 67.94
CA THR A 477 37.89 -38.80 68.75
C THR A 477 37.70 -38.57 70.24
N ALA A 478 37.30 -37.36 70.63
CA ALA A 478 37.17 -36.96 72.03
C ALA A 478 35.75 -37.13 72.60
N ILE A 479 34.75 -37.51 71.79
CA ILE A 479 33.32 -37.45 72.14
C ILE A 479 32.94 -38.28 73.38
N ASP A 480 33.72 -39.30 73.71
CA ASP A 480 33.44 -40.18 74.83
C ASP A 480 33.74 -39.56 76.20
N ASP A 481 34.70 -38.66 76.27
CA ASP A 481 35.27 -38.14 77.51
C ASP A 481 35.44 -36.61 77.48
N LEU A 482 34.80 -35.97 76.50
CA LEU A 482 34.76 -34.53 76.29
C LEU A 482 34.13 -33.79 77.48
N ARG A 483 34.87 -32.82 78.04
CA ARG A 483 34.39 -31.95 79.13
C ARG A 483 34.17 -30.52 78.69
N PHE A 484 35.13 -29.96 77.94
CA PHE A 484 35.10 -28.57 77.50
C PHE A 484 35.66 -28.43 76.08
N VAL A 485 35.03 -27.57 75.27
CA VAL A 485 35.50 -27.20 73.94
C VAL A 485 35.39 -25.69 73.73
N TRP A 486 36.51 -25.05 73.42
CA TRP A 486 36.54 -23.66 73.00
C TRP A 486 37.18 -23.52 71.63
N LEU A 487 36.42 -22.97 70.69
CA LEU A 487 36.96 -22.58 69.39
C LEU A 487 37.02 -21.05 69.26
N LYS A 488 38.20 -20.54 68.89
CA LYS A 488 38.41 -19.11 68.63
C LYS A 488 39.06 -18.91 67.27
N ALA A 489 38.42 -18.14 66.41
CA ALA A 489 38.99 -17.71 65.15
C ALA A 489 39.52 -16.27 65.26
N ARG A 490 40.76 -16.05 64.82
CA ARG A 490 41.33 -14.70 64.66
C ARG A 490 41.57 -14.43 63.18
N ILE A 491 40.98 -13.35 62.70
CA ILE A 491 41.13 -12.87 61.33
C ILE A 491 42.35 -11.96 61.27
N LEU A 492 43.39 -12.38 60.53
CA LEU A 492 44.55 -11.55 60.19
C LEU A 492 44.35 -10.94 58.79
N THR A 493 45.30 -10.13 58.29
CA THR A 493 45.24 -9.56 56.94
C THR A 493 45.11 -10.63 55.86
N ASP A 494 45.99 -11.65 55.89
CA ASP A 494 46.13 -12.64 54.81
C ASP A 494 45.68 -14.06 55.18
N SER A 495 45.43 -14.32 56.47
CA SER A 495 45.06 -15.64 56.96
C SER A 495 44.06 -15.59 58.10
N ILE A 496 43.35 -16.69 58.31
CA ILE A 496 42.55 -16.94 59.51
C ILE A 496 43.27 -18.00 60.34
N ILE A 497 43.45 -17.71 61.62
CA ILE A 497 44.00 -18.65 62.60
C ILE A 497 42.85 -19.15 63.46
N LEU A 498 42.66 -20.46 63.48
CA LEU A 498 41.70 -21.15 64.32
C LEU A 498 42.45 -21.82 65.47
N ARG A 499 42.04 -21.48 66.69
CA ARG A 499 42.52 -22.12 67.90
C ARG A 499 41.37 -22.95 68.47
N LEU A 500 41.60 -24.24 68.62
CA LEU A 500 40.66 -25.19 69.20
C LEU A 500 41.28 -25.73 70.49
N GLU A 501 40.61 -25.49 71.60
CA GLU A 501 40.99 -25.97 72.94
C GLU A 501 39.97 -27.04 73.36
N VAL A 502 40.47 -28.23 73.71
CA VAL A 502 39.64 -29.42 74.02
C VAL A 502 40.12 -30.06 75.31
N GLU A 503 39.26 -30.14 76.32
CA GLU A 503 39.51 -30.87 77.56
C GLU A 503 38.97 -32.30 77.43
N CYS A 504 39.87 -33.27 77.27
CA CYS A 504 39.59 -34.70 77.21
C CYS A 504 40.79 -35.54 77.70
N GLU A 505 40.51 -36.75 78.15
CA GLU A 505 41.48 -37.79 78.52
C GLU A 505 42.04 -38.53 77.28
N SER A 506 41.27 -38.59 76.20
CA SER A 506 41.62 -39.17 74.90
C SER A 506 42.79 -38.42 74.26
N SER A 507 43.73 -39.15 73.67
CA SER A 507 44.92 -38.57 73.04
C SER A 507 44.60 -37.97 71.67
N LEU A 508 44.80 -36.65 71.52
CA LEU A 508 44.70 -35.93 70.25
C LEU A 508 46.07 -35.72 69.56
N ALA A 509 47.08 -36.50 69.96
CA ALA A 509 48.43 -36.40 69.40
C ALA A 509 48.51 -36.70 67.89
N ASP A 510 47.60 -37.52 67.37
CA ASP A 510 47.56 -37.93 65.95
C ASP A 510 47.26 -36.74 65.00
N PHE A 511 46.66 -35.66 65.52
CA PHE A 511 46.38 -34.44 64.78
C PHE A 511 47.59 -33.51 64.60
N ARG A 512 48.77 -33.85 65.18
CA ARG A 512 50.03 -33.08 65.01
C ARG A 512 50.45 -32.92 63.56
N ASN A 513 50.10 -33.88 62.69
CA ASN A 513 50.47 -33.85 61.27
C ASN A 513 49.54 -32.95 60.43
N ILE A 514 48.41 -32.52 60.99
CA ILE A 514 47.37 -31.74 60.29
C ILE A 514 47.38 -30.27 60.79
N CYS A 515 47.78 -30.05 62.04
CA CYS A 515 47.80 -28.72 62.67
C CYS A 515 49.18 -28.05 62.57
N GLU A 516 49.20 -26.71 62.61
CA GLU A 516 50.45 -25.93 62.72
C GLU A 516 51.11 -26.13 64.10
N SER A 517 50.28 -26.29 65.14
CA SER A 517 50.75 -26.69 66.47
C SER A 517 49.69 -27.51 67.20
N CYS A 518 50.11 -28.57 67.89
CA CYS A 518 49.28 -29.35 68.80
C CYS A 518 50.07 -29.56 70.11
N SER A 519 49.53 -29.01 71.19
CA SER A 519 50.14 -28.99 72.52
C SER A 519 49.14 -29.48 73.56
N PHE A 520 49.64 -30.06 74.66
CA PHE A 520 48.83 -30.52 75.78
C PHE A 520 49.36 -29.85 77.05
N GLU A 521 48.55 -29.00 77.65
CA GLU A 521 48.91 -28.20 78.83
C GLU A 521 47.73 -28.21 79.82
N ASP A 522 48.01 -28.47 81.10
CA ASP A 522 47.02 -28.44 82.19
C ASP A 522 45.71 -29.21 81.96
N GLY A 523 45.78 -30.35 81.25
CA GLY A 523 44.62 -31.19 80.95
C GLY A 523 43.84 -30.79 79.69
N VAL A 524 44.31 -29.77 78.95
CA VAL A 524 43.66 -29.24 77.75
C VAL A 524 44.57 -29.42 76.53
N TRP A 525 44.01 -29.96 75.46
CA TRP A 525 44.63 -30.01 74.15
C TRP A 525 44.39 -28.69 73.41
N CYS A 526 45.46 -28.02 72.97
CA CYS A 526 45.39 -26.82 72.16
C CYS A 526 45.90 -27.11 70.74
N LEU A 527 44.99 -27.05 69.77
CA LEU A 527 45.25 -27.24 68.34
C LEU A 527 45.12 -25.91 67.60
N ILE A 528 46.11 -25.57 66.78
CA ILE A 528 46.11 -24.35 65.96
C ILE A 528 46.17 -24.72 64.48
N LEU A 529 45.22 -24.18 63.72
CA LEU A 529 45.11 -24.34 62.27
C LEU A 529 45.14 -22.97 61.59
N ARG A 530 45.94 -22.83 60.54
CA ARG A 530 46.07 -21.58 59.77
C ARG A 530 45.72 -21.78 58.32
N ILE A 531 44.89 -20.88 57.79
CA ILE A 531 44.33 -20.96 56.44
C ILE A 531 44.38 -19.58 55.78
N GLY A 532 44.70 -19.53 54.48
CA GLY A 532 44.70 -18.29 53.70
C GLY A 532 43.30 -17.71 53.48
N LYS A 533 43.18 -16.39 53.32
CA LYS A 533 41.92 -15.78 52.86
C LYS A 533 41.68 -16.03 51.37
N ALA A 534 40.40 -16.04 50.98
CA ALA A 534 40.04 -16.11 49.56
C ALA A 534 40.60 -14.90 48.79
N GLY A 535 41.49 -15.14 47.81
CA GLY A 535 42.13 -14.11 46.99
C GLY A 535 43.49 -13.63 47.48
N GLY A 536 44.03 -14.16 48.59
CA GLY A 536 45.43 -13.99 48.96
C GLY A 536 46.30 -14.90 48.08
N GLN A 537 47.15 -14.30 47.23
CA GLN A 537 48.18 -15.05 46.53
C GLN A 537 49.10 -15.72 47.57
N THR A 538 49.28 -17.04 47.46
CA THR A 538 50.49 -17.71 47.96
C THR A 538 51.70 -17.20 47.23
#